data_AF-A0A523MU43-F1
#
_entry.id   AF-A0A523MU43-F1
#
_cell.length_a   1.000
_cell.length_b   1.000
_cell.length_c   1.000
_cell.angle_alpha   90.00
_cell.angle_beta   90.00
_cell.angle_gamma   90.00
#
_symmetry.space_group_name_H-M   'P 1'
#
loop_
_entity.id
_entity.type
_entity.pdbx_description
1 polymer ?
#
loop_
_entity_poly.entity_id
_entity_poly.type
_entity_poly.pdbx_seq_one_letter_code
_entity_poly.pdbx_strand_id
1 'polypeptide(L)'
;MPLNDGTVLLRVVQSGMVLADDPASPLNRSATTCSSTTVIDTATQAAVTAGYCDPVDVDGDMWSIWYKADVDGGTWGFLVGTGKFEGIQGEGTFWAGEAWADGRGINYWEVTYTLP
;
A
#
# COMPACT_ATOMS: atom_id res chain seq x y z
N MET A 1 -2.34 -17.93 10.43
CA MET A 1 -1.58 -18.80 11.36
C MET A 1 -1.81 -18.30 12.77
N PRO A 2 -2.50 -19.05 13.64
CA PRO A 2 -2.64 -18.70 15.05
C PRO A 2 -1.27 -18.61 15.73
N LEU A 3 -1.11 -17.65 16.64
CA LEU A 3 0.06 -17.48 17.50
C LEU A 3 -0.28 -17.84 18.96
N ASN A 4 0.73 -18.04 19.81
CA ASN A 4 0.55 -18.49 21.20
C ASN A 4 -0.03 -17.42 22.14
N ASP A 5 -0.17 -16.18 21.66
CA ASP A 5 -0.63 -15.01 22.42
C ASP A 5 -2.08 -14.62 22.11
N GLY A 6 -2.82 -15.46 21.38
CA GLY A 6 -4.21 -15.18 21.00
C GLY A 6 -4.35 -14.31 19.75
N THR A 7 -3.25 -13.99 19.08
CA THR A 7 -3.28 -13.30 17.78
C THR A 7 -3.23 -14.29 16.61
N VAL A 8 -3.57 -13.80 15.41
CA VAL A 8 -3.47 -14.52 14.15
C VAL A 8 -2.60 -13.73 13.19
N LEU A 9 -1.57 -14.40 12.65
CA LEU A 9 -0.74 -13.87 11.57
C LEU A 9 -1.32 -14.24 10.21
N LEU A 10 -1.54 -13.25 9.35
CA LEU A 10 -1.99 -13.39 7.97
C LEU A 10 -0.93 -12.85 7.02
N ARG A 11 -0.63 -13.59 5.96
CA ARG A 11 0.08 -13.06 4.79
C ARG A 11 -0.99 -12.60 3.80
N VAL A 12 -0.89 -11.34 3.38
CA VAL A 12 -1.82 -10.74 2.42
C VAL A 12 -1.06 -10.40 1.16
N VAL A 13 -1.62 -10.78 0.00
CA VAL A 13 -1.18 -10.35 -1.32
C VAL A 13 -2.40 -9.76 -2.01
N GLN A 14 -2.30 -8.51 -2.44
CA GLN A 14 -3.39 -7.79 -3.10
C GLN A 14 -2.85 -7.16 -4.37
N SER A 15 -3.62 -7.28 -5.46
CA SER A 15 -3.34 -6.58 -6.70
C SER A 15 -4.40 -5.50 -6.93
N GLY A 16 -3.99 -4.39 -7.54
CA GLY A 16 -4.86 -3.26 -7.78
C GLY A 16 -4.28 -2.29 -8.80
N MET A 17 -4.86 -1.09 -8.83
CA MET A 17 -4.39 0.01 -9.66
C MET A 17 -4.39 1.31 -8.86
N VAL A 18 -3.37 2.12 -9.07
CA VAL A 18 -3.27 3.47 -8.52
C VAL A 18 -4.06 4.42 -9.42
N LEU A 19 -5.00 5.14 -8.84
CA LEU A 19 -5.72 6.24 -9.49
C LEU A 19 -5.41 7.51 -8.72
N ALA A 20 -4.72 8.46 -9.35
CA ALA A 20 -4.40 9.74 -8.75
C ALA A 20 -5.50 10.76 -9.08
N ASP A 21 -5.79 11.65 -8.13
CA ASP A 21 -6.74 12.75 -8.32
C ASP A 21 -6.30 13.70 -9.44
N ASP A 22 -4.99 13.96 -9.53
CA ASP A 22 -4.40 14.60 -10.71
C ASP A 22 -4.13 13.54 -11.78
N PRO A 23 -4.89 13.52 -12.90
CA PRO A 23 -4.69 12.53 -13.93
C PRO A 23 -3.35 12.66 -14.66
N ALA A 24 -2.67 13.81 -14.57
CA ALA A 24 -1.34 14.05 -15.12
C ALA A 24 -0.21 13.57 -14.21
N SER A 25 -0.51 13.18 -12.97
CA SER A 25 0.48 12.61 -12.05
C SER A 25 1.14 11.38 -12.68
N PRO A 26 2.47 11.25 -12.65
CA PRO A 26 3.18 10.09 -13.18
C PRO A 26 2.84 8.80 -12.43
N LEU A 27 2.36 8.87 -11.19
CA LEU A 27 1.94 7.70 -10.41
C LEU A 27 0.59 7.13 -10.90
N ASN A 28 -0.19 7.93 -11.63
CA ASN A 28 -1.53 7.55 -12.07
C ASN A 28 -1.50 6.34 -13.02
N ARG A 29 -2.50 5.46 -12.90
CA ARG A 29 -2.66 4.24 -13.70
C ARG A 29 -1.51 3.24 -13.58
N SER A 30 -0.78 3.28 -12.46
CA SER A 30 0.18 2.22 -12.14
C SER A 30 -0.55 0.96 -11.68
N ALA A 31 -0.30 -0.18 -12.31
CA ALA A 31 -0.75 -1.48 -11.81
C ALA A 31 0.13 -1.87 -10.61
N THR A 32 -0.46 -2.29 -9.50
CA THR A 32 0.28 -2.55 -8.27
C THR A 32 0.01 -3.95 -7.72
N THR A 33 1.03 -4.53 -7.11
CA THR A 33 0.88 -5.66 -6.20
C THR A 33 1.49 -5.28 -4.86
N CYS A 34 0.68 -5.38 -3.81
CA CYS A 34 1.06 -5.17 -2.43
C CYS A 34 1.19 -6.51 -1.72
N SER A 35 2.18 -6.60 -0.84
CA SER A 35 2.42 -7.79 -0.04
C SER A 35 2.76 -7.43 1.40
N SER A 36 1.90 -7.82 2.34
CA SER A 36 2.06 -7.54 3.76
C SER A 36 1.91 -8.75 4.67
N THR A 37 2.36 -8.57 5.90
CA THR A 37 2.04 -9.43 7.03
C THR A 37 1.18 -8.62 7.99
N THR A 38 0.03 -9.18 8.36
CA THR A 38 -0.90 -8.60 9.32
C THR A 38 -0.97 -9.51 10.55
N VAL A 39 -0.88 -8.92 11.74
CA VAL A 39 -1.13 -9.58 13.01
C VAL A 39 -2.44 -9.04 13.56
N ILE A 40 -3.40 -9.92 13.82
CA ILE A 40 -4.75 -9.57 14.30
C ILE A 40 -4.94 -10.14 15.70
N ASP A 41 -5.29 -9.30 16.67
CA ASP A 41 -5.80 -9.72 17.96
C ASP A 41 -7.25 -10.20 17.80
N THR A 42 -7.50 -11.48 18.09
CA THR A 42 -8.81 -12.09 17.87
C THR A 42 -9.87 -11.65 18.89
N ALA A 43 -9.45 -11.18 20.06
CA ALA A 43 -10.36 -10.72 21.12
C ALA A 43 -10.80 -9.27 20.89
N THR A 44 -9.88 -8.40 20.48
CA THR A 44 -10.14 -6.96 20.30
C THR A 44 -10.42 -6.56 18.86
N GLN A 45 -10.11 -7.44 17.89
CA GLN A 45 -10.10 -7.15 16.45
C GLN A 45 -9.09 -6.06 16.04
N ALA A 46 -8.19 -5.65 16.95
CA ALA A 46 -7.08 -4.78 16.60
C ALA A 46 -6.14 -5.50 15.62
N ALA A 47 -5.58 -4.76 14.67
CA ALA A 47 -4.64 -5.30 13.71
C ALA A 47 -3.45 -4.36 13.53
N VAL A 48 -2.28 -4.94 13.29
CA VAL A 48 -1.09 -4.21 12.84
C VAL A 48 -0.56 -4.89 11.59
N THR A 49 -0.27 -4.10 10.57
CA THR A 49 0.18 -4.55 9.26
C THR A 49 1.47 -3.84 8.88
N ALA A 50 2.39 -4.57 8.25
CA ALA A 50 3.52 -3.97 7.55
C ALA A 50 3.76 -4.72 6.24
N GLY A 51 4.15 -3.98 5.20
CA GLY A 51 4.34 -4.53 3.88
C GLY A 51 5.05 -3.59 2.92
N TYR A 52 5.02 -3.99 1.66
CA TYR A 52 5.50 -3.21 0.53
C TYR A 52 4.53 -3.32 -0.64
N CYS A 53 4.61 -2.38 -1.57
CA CYS A 53 3.93 -2.47 -2.85
C CYS A 53 4.93 -2.15 -3.97
N ASP A 54 4.77 -2.82 -5.11
CA ASP A 54 5.63 -2.65 -6.28
C ASP A 54 4.81 -2.23 -7.54
N PRO A 55 4.26 -1.01 -7.58
CA PRO A 55 3.62 -0.47 -8.77
C PRO A 55 4.51 -0.41 -10.02
N VAL A 56 3.90 -0.69 -11.18
CA VAL A 56 4.48 -0.53 -12.52
C VAL A 56 3.50 0.27 -13.38
N ASP A 57 3.99 1.29 -14.06
CA ASP A 57 3.16 2.15 -14.90
C ASP A 57 2.98 1.61 -16.32
N VAL A 58 2.36 2.43 -17.18
CA VAL A 58 2.06 2.08 -18.58
C VAL A 58 3.30 2.01 -19.47
N ASP A 59 4.38 2.67 -19.08
CA ASP A 59 5.66 2.70 -19.80
C ASP A 59 6.59 1.57 -19.35
N GLY A 60 6.23 0.88 -18.26
CA GLY A 60 7.01 -0.19 -17.66
C GLY A 60 7.99 0.27 -16.58
N ASP A 61 7.92 1.55 -16.18
CA ASP A 61 8.72 2.09 -15.09
C ASP A 61 8.09 1.70 -13.75
N MET A 62 8.91 1.24 -12.81
CA MET A 62 8.44 0.85 -11.48
C MET A 62 8.76 1.90 -10.42
N TRP A 63 7.94 1.92 -9.39
CA TRP A 63 8.22 2.57 -8.12
C TRP A 63 7.71 1.66 -7.01
N SER A 64 8.43 1.58 -5.89
CA SER A 64 8.02 0.76 -4.75
C SER A 64 7.96 1.55 -3.47
N ILE A 65 7.10 1.10 -2.56
CA ILE A 65 6.88 1.73 -1.26
C ILE A 65 6.95 0.69 -0.15
N TRP A 66 7.34 1.11 1.05
CA TRP A 66 7.04 0.40 2.29
C TRP A 66 5.80 1.01 2.92
N TYR A 67 5.05 0.24 3.72
CA TYR A 67 3.98 0.79 4.54
C TYR A 67 3.85 0.08 5.89
N LYS A 68 3.31 0.80 6.88
CA LYS A 68 2.89 0.31 8.19
C LYS A 68 1.51 0.87 8.50
N ALA A 69 0.63 0.03 9.05
CA ALA A 69 -0.76 0.40 9.26
C ALA A 69 -1.40 -0.35 10.43
N ASP A 70 -2.51 0.19 10.89
CA ASP A 70 -3.49 -0.49 11.74
C ASP A 70 -4.83 -0.64 10.96
N VAL A 71 -5.95 -0.76 11.70
CA VAL A 71 -7.29 -0.93 11.11
C VAL A 71 -7.83 0.35 10.45
N ASP A 72 -7.34 1.52 10.84
CA ASP A 72 -7.86 2.81 10.40
C ASP A 72 -7.03 3.37 9.23
N GLY A 73 -5.75 3.02 9.16
CA GLY A 73 -4.87 3.49 8.12
C GLY A 73 -3.40 3.33 8.48
N GLY A 74 -2.54 4.07 7.78
CA GLY A 74 -1.11 3.93 7.98
C GLY A 74 -0.26 5.01 7.36
N THR A 75 1.04 4.84 7.53
CA THR A 75 2.08 5.64 6.89
C THR A 75 2.88 4.78 5.93
N TRP A 76 3.47 5.44 4.94
CA TRP A 76 4.23 4.79 3.89
C TRP A 76 5.30 5.72 3.34
N GLY A 77 6.27 5.17 2.62
CA GLY A 77 7.28 5.96 1.92
C GLY A 77 7.90 5.22 0.75
N PHE A 78 8.47 5.97 -0.19
CA PHE A 78 9.16 5.40 -1.35
C PHE A 78 10.43 4.65 -0.92
N LEU A 79 10.69 3.52 -1.58
CA LEU A 79 11.88 2.70 -1.40
C LEU A 79 12.85 2.90 -2.56
N VAL A 80 12.37 2.69 -3.78
CA VAL A 80 13.14 2.80 -5.01
C VAL A 80 12.20 3.05 -6.20
N GLY A 81 12.74 3.61 -7.27
CA GLY A 81 12.07 3.68 -8.56
C GLY A 81 13.05 3.50 -9.72
N THR A 82 12.52 3.26 -10.91
CA THR A 82 13.29 3.13 -12.16
C THR A 82 12.78 4.11 -13.20
N GLY A 83 13.56 4.35 -14.25
CA GLY A 83 13.17 5.21 -15.37
C GLY A 83 12.78 6.61 -14.87
N LYS A 84 11.57 7.07 -15.17
CA LYS A 84 11.13 8.40 -14.70
C LYS A 84 10.94 8.52 -13.19
N PHE A 85 10.95 7.41 -12.45
CA PHE A 85 10.90 7.39 -10.98
C PHE A 85 12.27 7.16 -10.33
N GLU A 86 13.37 7.10 -11.11
CA GLU A 86 14.70 6.96 -10.54
C GLU A 86 14.95 8.10 -9.53
N GLY A 87 15.40 7.78 -8.31
CA GLY A 87 15.64 8.78 -7.28
C GLY A 87 14.40 9.42 -6.64
N ILE A 88 13.19 8.90 -6.91
CA ILE A 88 11.96 9.34 -6.25
C ILE A 88 12.09 9.28 -4.72
N GLN A 89 11.63 10.34 -4.06
CA GLN A 89 11.60 10.44 -2.61
C GLN A 89 10.25 11.00 -2.17
N GLY A 90 9.78 10.57 -1.01
CA GLY A 90 8.52 11.04 -0.46
C GLY A 90 7.93 10.06 0.53
N GLU A 91 6.89 10.54 1.20
CA GLU A 91 6.14 9.79 2.19
C GLU A 91 4.69 10.27 2.18
N GLY A 92 3.85 9.51 2.87
CA GLY A 92 2.44 9.81 2.92
C GLY A 92 1.70 9.01 3.96
N THR A 93 0.39 9.22 3.95
CA THR A 93 -0.58 8.51 4.76
C THR A 93 -1.60 7.83 3.85
N PHE A 94 -2.29 6.83 4.38
CA PHE A 94 -3.43 6.23 3.73
C PHE A 94 -4.47 5.80 4.76
N TRP A 95 -5.71 5.65 4.33
CA TRP A 95 -6.80 5.14 5.15
C TRP A 95 -7.73 4.25 4.33
N ALA A 96 -8.43 3.36 5.03
CA ALA A 96 -9.39 2.46 4.41
C ALA A 96 -10.59 3.24 3.85
N GLY A 97 -10.97 2.91 2.62
CA GLY A 97 -12.19 3.38 1.96
C GLY A 97 -13.28 2.31 1.94
N GLU A 98 -14.11 2.34 0.91
CA GLU A 98 -15.17 1.34 0.72
C GLU A 98 -14.56 -0.06 0.48
N ALA A 99 -15.17 -1.08 1.10
CA ALA A 99 -14.85 -2.48 0.88
C ALA A 99 -16.12 -3.24 0.50
N TRP A 100 -15.99 -4.17 -0.45
CA TRP A 100 -17.10 -4.97 -0.97
C TRP A 100 -16.99 -6.43 -0.53
N ALA A 101 -18.14 -7.10 -0.47
CA ALA A 101 -18.25 -8.50 -0.04
C ALA A 101 -17.48 -9.48 -0.96
N ASP A 102 -17.14 -9.07 -2.18
CA ASP A 102 -16.35 -9.86 -3.12
C ASP A 102 -14.83 -9.72 -2.92
N GLY A 103 -14.40 -9.01 -1.87
CA GLY A 103 -12.99 -8.84 -1.49
C GLY A 103 -12.29 -7.67 -2.17
N ARG A 104 -13.00 -6.90 -3.01
CA ARG A 104 -12.47 -5.62 -3.51
C ARG A 104 -12.54 -4.56 -2.41
N GLY A 105 -11.67 -3.57 -2.50
CA GLY A 105 -11.73 -2.38 -1.66
C GLY A 105 -10.97 -1.21 -2.26
N ILE A 106 -11.18 -0.04 -1.69
CA ILE A 106 -10.43 1.18 -1.97
C ILE A 106 -9.63 1.54 -0.72
N ASN A 107 -8.40 1.99 -0.93
CA ASN A 107 -7.67 2.77 0.06
C ASN A 107 -7.47 4.16 -0.53
N TYR A 108 -7.68 5.19 0.28
CA TYR A 108 -7.36 6.57 -0.08
C TYR A 108 -5.95 6.90 0.41
N TRP A 109 -5.22 7.66 -0.39
CA TRP A 109 -3.80 7.94 -0.16
C TRP A 109 -3.56 9.44 -0.29
N GLU A 110 -2.76 9.98 0.62
CA GLU A 110 -2.14 11.30 0.47
C GLU A 110 -0.63 11.12 0.37
N VAL A 111 -0.02 11.89 -0.52
CA VAL A 111 1.43 11.82 -0.78
C VAL A 111 2.01 13.20 -0.96
N THR A 112 3.20 13.41 -0.42
CA THR A 112 4.12 14.45 -0.88
C THR A 112 5.39 13.77 -1.39
N TYR A 113 5.77 14.06 -2.62
CA TYR A 113 6.95 13.46 -3.24
C TYR A 113 7.69 14.45 -4.13
N THR A 114 8.96 14.14 -4.37
CA THR A 114 9.80 14.82 -5.35
C THR A 114 10.37 13.80 -6.33
N LEU A 115 10.38 14.19 -7.60
CA LEU A 115 11.13 13.53 -8.66
C LEU A 115 12.40 14.35 -8.94
N PRO A 116 13.47 13.74 -9.48
CA PRO A 116 14.67 14.46 -9.87
C PRO A 116 14.45 15.50 -10.97
#